data_AF-A0A2A2IJ20-F1
#
_entry.id   AF-A0A2A2IJ20-F1
#
_cell.length_a   1.000
_cell.length_b   1.000
_cell.length_c   1.000
_cell.angle_alpha   90.00
_cell.angle_beta   90.00
_cell.angle_gamma   90.00
#
_symmetry.space_group_name_H-M   'P 1'
#
loop_
_entity.id
_entity.type
_entity.pdbx_description
1 polymer ?
#
loop_
_entity_poly.entity_id
_entity_poly.type
_entity_poly.pdbx_seq_one_letter_code
_entity_poly.pdbx_strand_id
1 'polypeptide(L)'
;MFFSRWTLYQAVIIILLVVLSFIADIFKEEIAIPFSSSMETNTPMLITFLFVVTVIGLLSLLMYFQTKKSDTFLKHPLWDKMHILMPFLFVISLIVIFSFFLIEPLSDLVQNNRWMIYVLFYYVLFLINATVLSIIHKTNRNRISNENKVKFSFVWTSLALFLIIFIL
;
A
#
# COMPACT_ATOMS: atom_id res chain seq x y z
N MET A 1 -22.34 1.97 23.51
CA MET A 1 -21.18 1.08 23.32
C MET A 1 -20.71 1.24 21.86
N PHE A 2 -20.07 2.36 21.52
CA PHE A 2 -20.11 2.87 20.13
C PHE A 2 -18.94 2.48 19.21
N PHE A 3 -17.89 1.85 19.72
CA PHE A 3 -16.77 1.40 18.89
C PHE A 3 -16.46 -0.08 19.15
N SER A 4 -16.60 -0.89 18.10
CA SER A 4 -16.05 -2.25 18.09
C SER A 4 -14.53 -2.18 18.31
N ARG A 5 -13.97 -3.14 19.08
CA ARG A 5 -12.53 -3.23 19.36
C ARG A 5 -11.68 -3.18 18.09
N TRP A 6 -12.21 -3.68 16.98
CA TRP A 6 -11.58 -3.66 15.67
C TRP A 6 -11.47 -2.25 15.06
N THR A 7 -12.46 -1.37 15.28
CA THR A 7 -12.40 0.02 14.81
C THR A 7 -11.32 0.80 15.56
N LEU A 8 -11.11 0.51 16.84
CA LEU A 8 -10.02 1.12 17.62
C LEU A 8 -8.67 0.70 17.04
N TYR A 9 -8.47 -0.58 16.75
CA TYR A 9 -7.23 -1.04 16.10
C TYR A 9 -7.03 -0.42 14.72
N GLN A 10 -8.10 -0.24 13.92
CA GLN A 10 -8.02 0.46 12.64
C GLN A 10 -7.59 1.93 12.82
N ALA A 11 -8.13 2.64 13.81
CA ALA A 11 -7.73 4.01 14.11
C ALA A 11 -6.25 4.10 14.53
N VAL A 12 -5.78 3.17 15.36
CA VAL A 12 -4.36 3.09 15.76
C VAL A 12 -3.46 2.89 14.55
N ILE A 13 -3.84 2.04 13.59
CA ILE A 13 -3.04 1.85 12.36
C ILE A 13 -2.99 3.13 11.53
N ILE A 14 -4.09 3.86 11.40
CA ILE A 14 -4.11 5.13 10.65
C ILE A 14 -3.16 6.14 11.31
N ILE A 15 -3.20 6.25 12.64
CA ILE A 15 -2.25 7.10 13.39
C ILE A 15 -0.82 6.65 13.12
N LEU A 16 -0.56 5.34 13.13
CA LEU A 16 0.77 4.80 12.89
C LEU A 16 1.26 5.09 11.47
N LEU A 17 0.40 5.03 10.44
CA LEU A 17 0.73 5.45 9.08
C LEU A 17 1.09 6.94 9.01
N VAL A 18 0.36 7.80 9.72
CA VAL A 18 0.68 9.23 9.82
C VAL A 18 2.05 9.42 10.47
N VAL A 19 2.31 8.77 11.61
CA VAL A 19 3.63 8.82 12.28
C VAL A 19 4.74 8.31 11.35
N LEU A 20 4.50 7.24 10.60
CA LEU A 20 5.46 6.69 9.64
C LEU A 20 5.79 7.69 8.53
N SER A 21 4.82 8.50 8.09
CA SER A 21 5.06 9.56 7.11
C SER A 21 5.94 10.69 7.67
N PHE A 22 5.77 11.06 8.94
CA PHE A 22 6.65 12.02 9.62
C PHE A 22 8.07 11.49 9.76
N ILE A 23 8.23 10.22 10.13
CA ILE A 23 9.55 9.57 10.18
C ILE A 23 10.19 9.59 8.80
N ALA A 24 9.44 9.24 7.75
CA ALA A 24 9.96 9.24 6.39
C ALA A 24 10.39 10.64 5.91
N ASP A 25 9.72 11.69 6.39
CA ASP A 25 10.06 13.07 6.05
C ASP A 25 11.38 13.52 6.69
N ILE A 26 11.62 13.08 7.93
CA ILE A 26 12.87 13.32 8.69
C ILE A 26 14.04 12.58 8.06
N PHE A 27 13.88 11.30 7.72
CA PHE A 27 14.94 10.42 7.18
C PHE A 27 14.99 10.39 5.64
N LYS A 28 14.57 11.48 4.99
CA LYS A 28 14.37 11.55 3.53
C LYS A 28 15.59 11.20 2.69
N GLU A 29 16.78 11.56 3.17
CA GLU A 29 18.04 11.35 2.44
C GLU A 29 18.49 9.89 2.47
N GLU A 30 18.03 9.13 3.47
CA GLU A 30 18.35 7.71 3.64
C GLU A 30 17.31 6.80 2.97
N ILE A 31 16.07 7.28 2.81
CA ILE A 31 14.95 6.52 2.20
C ILE A 31 14.87 6.75 0.69
N ALA A 32 15.33 7.89 0.18
CA ALA A 32 15.34 8.19 -1.25
C ALA A 32 16.55 7.53 -1.92
N ILE A 33 16.30 6.51 -2.74
CA ILE A 33 17.34 5.93 -3.61
C ILE A 33 17.55 6.89 -4.79
N PRO A 34 18.74 7.50 -4.96
CA PRO A 34 19.03 8.25 -6.18
C PRO A 34 19.08 7.28 -7.37
N PHE A 35 18.30 7.55 -8.41
CA PHE A 35 18.20 6.76 -9.64
C PHE A 35 19.52 6.59 -10.43
N SER A 36 20.63 7.19 -9.98
CA SER A 36 21.88 7.32 -10.74
C SER A 36 23.18 7.19 -9.94
N SER A 37 23.19 6.66 -8.70
CA SER A 37 24.46 6.55 -7.96
C SER A 37 25.22 5.27 -8.28
N SER A 38 26.46 5.42 -8.76
CA SER A 38 27.47 4.38 -8.99
C SER A 38 28.14 3.84 -7.71
N MET A 39 27.60 4.16 -6.52
CA MET A 39 28.08 3.68 -5.22
C MET A 39 27.14 2.60 -4.67
N GLU A 40 27.66 1.73 -3.80
CA GLU A 40 26.91 0.62 -3.18
C GLU A 40 25.58 1.10 -2.55
N THR A 41 24.48 0.94 -3.29
CA THR A 41 23.12 1.39 -2.94
C THR A 41 22.36 0.42 -2.04
N ASN A 42 23.00 -0.65 -1.58
CA ASN A 42 22.32 -1.75 -0.88
C ASN A 42 21.63 -1.30 0.43
N THR A 43 22.26 -0.39 1.19
CA THR A 43 21.72 0.12 2.46
C THR A 43 20.45 0.97 2.29
N PRO A 44 20.44 2.06 1.51
CA PRO A 44 19.22 2.85 1.30
C PRO A 44 18.11 2.01 0.66
N MET A 45 18.46 1.11 -0.27
CA MET A 45 17.53 0.18 -0.90
C MET A 45 16.83 -0.76 0.09
N LEU A 46 17.58 -1.32 1.05
CA LEU A 46 17.03 -2.09 2.16
C LEU A 46 16.10 -1.26 3.05
N ILE A 47 16.49 -0.02 3.38
CA ILE A 47 15.67 0.89 4.20
C ILE A 47 14.35 1.22 3.46
N THR A 48 14.40 1.56 2.17
CA THR A 48 13.20 1.80 1.36
C THR A 48 12.32 0.57 1.30
N PHE A 49 12.89 -0.62 1.09
CA PHE A 49 12.12 -1.86 1.07
C PHE A 49 11.45 -2.13 2.41
N LEU A 50 12.17 -1.99 3.53
CA LEU A 50 11.60 -2.16 4.87
C LEU A 50 10.47 -1.16 5.13
N PHE A 51 10.63 0.09 4.70
CA PHE A 51 9.57 1.10 4.77
C PHE A 51 8.34 0.67 3.99
N VAL A 52 8.50 0.27 2.73
CA VAL A 52 7.43 -0.20 1.84
C VAL A 52 6.70 -1.41 2.42
N VAL A 53 7.43 -2.43 2.87
CA VAL A 53 6.87 -3.63 3.49
C VAL A 53 6.11 -3.29 4.77
N THR A 54 6.63 -2.37 5.58
CA THR A 54 5.95 -1.91 6.79
C THR A 54 4.62 -1.25 6.46
N VAL A 55 4.60 -0.34 5.47
CA VAL A 55 3.37 0.32 5.00
C VAL A 55 2.35 -0.71 4.50
N ILE A 56 2.78 -1.64 3.66
CA ILE A 56 1.88 -2.69 3.11
C ILE A 56 1.39 -3.61 4.22
N GLY A 57 2.23 -3.89 5.22
CA GLY A 57 1.85 -4.65 6.41
C GLY A 57 0.72 -3.97 7.16
N LEU A 58 0.84 -2.66 7.41
CA LEU A 58 -0.18 -1.86 8.07
C LEU A 58 -1.47 -1.79 7.26
N LEU A 59 -1.39 -1.56 5.94
CA LEU A 59 -2.54 -1.57 5.05
C LEU A 59 -3.23 -2.94 4.99
N SER A 60 -2.46 -4.02 5.03
CA SER A 60 -2.98 -5.39 5.12
C SER A 60 -3.64 -5.65 6.47
N LEU A 61 -3.08 -5.11 7.56
CA LEU A 61 -3.65 -5.20 8.90
C LEU A 61 -5.01 -4.47 8.98
N LEU A 62 -5.13 -3.31 8.31
CA LEU A 62 -6.42 -2.60 8.18
C LEU A 62 -7.48 -3.48 7.51
N MET A 63 -7.13 -4.13 6.40
CA MET A 63 -8.01 -5.07 5.70
C MET A 63 -8.30 -6.31 6.54
N TYR A 64 -7.32 -6.82 7.29
CA TYR A 64 -7.48 -7.95 8.20
C TYR A 64 -8.51 -7.65 9.29
N PHE A 65 -8.40 -6.50 9.97
CA PHE A 65 -9.39 -6.10 10.97
C PHE A 65 -10.75 -5.80 10.35
N GLN A 66 -10.81 -5.37 9.10
CA GLN A 66 -12.08 -5.25 8.39
C GLN A 66 -12.74 -6.62 8.18
N THR A 67 -11.97 -7.69 7.93
CA THR A 67 -12.50 -9.06 7.86
C THR A 67 -13.09 -9.55 9.19
N LYS A 68 -12.51 -9.11 10.33
CA LYS A 68 -12.99 -9.45 11.68
C LYS A 68 -14.18 -8.59 12.14
N LYS A 69 -14.25 -7.36 11.64
CA LYS A 69 -15.30 -6.39 11.97
C LYS A 69 -16.59 -6.65 11.19
N SER A 70 -16.48 -7.08 9.94
CA SER A 70 -17.63 -7.27 9.04
C SER A 70 -17.68 -8.69 8.49
N ASP A 71 -18.77 -9.38 8.77
CA ASP A 71 -19.01 -10.73 8.25
C ASP A 71 -19.26 -10.77 6.73
N THR A 72 -19.57 -9.63 6.11
CA THR A 72 -19.85 -9.50 4.67
C THR A 72 -18.62 -9.14 3.84
N PHE A 73 -17.54 -8.69 4.48
CA PHE A 73 -16.30 -8.35 3.79
C PHE A 73 -15.67 -9.62 3.17
N LEU A 74 -15.24 -9.55 1.91
CA LEU A 74 -14.79 -10.69 1.10
C LEU A 74 -15.83 -11.83 0.94
N LYS A 75 -17.11 -11.59 1.23
CA LYS A 75 -18.22 -12.52 0.90
C LYS A 75 -19.23 -11.89 -0.05
N HIS A 76 -19.30 -10.55 -0.07
CA HIS A 76 -20.20 -9.80 -0.95
C HIS A 76 -19.89 -10.07 -2.44
N PRO A 77 -20.90 -10.26 -3.31
CA PRO A 77 -20.71 -10.57 -4.73
C PRO A 77 -19.91 -9.50 -5.52
N LEU A 78 -19.78 -8.29 -4.98
CA LEU A 78 -18.89 -7.27 -5.56
C LEU A 78 -17.44 -7.75 -5.65
N TRP A 79 -16.98 -8.58 -4.70
CA TRP A 79 -15.62 -9.12 -4.70
C TRP A 79 -15.34 -10.06 -5.87
N ASP A 80 -16.37 -10.64 -6.49
CA ASP A 80 -16.20 -11.49 -7.68
C ASP A 80 -15.69 -10.68 -8.88
N LYS A 81 -16.05 -9.39 -8.95
CA LYS A 81 -15.62 -8.46 -10.03
C LYS A 81 -14.46 -7.56 -9.63
N MET A 82 -14.09 -7.52 -8.35
CA MET A 82 -13.04 -6.62 -7.85
C MET A 82 -11.66 -6.87 -8.49
N HIS A 83 -11.39 -8.09 -8.94
CA HIS A 83 -10.16 -8.43 -9.67
C HIS A 83 -10.01 -7.70 -11.02
N ILE A 84 -11.10 -7.19 -11.60
CA ILE A 84 -11.08 -6.34 -12.80
C ILE A 84 -11.18 -4.87 -12.39
N LEU A 85 -12.04 -4.56 -11.42
CA LEU A 85 -12.30 -3.20 -10.97
C LEU A 85 -11.05 -2.55 -10.35
N MET A 86 -10.28 -3.29 -9.54
CA MET A 86 -9.11 -2.76 -8.84
C MET A 86 -7.95 -2.40 -9.79
N PRO A 87 -7.53 -3.27 -10.74
CA PRO A 87 -6.57 -2.86 -11.76
C PRO A 87 -7.05 -1.68 -12.61
N PHE A 88 -8.34 -1.65 -12.98
CA PHE A 88 -8.90 -0.55 -13.75
C PHE A 88 -8.83 0.77 -12.99
N LEU A 89 -9.20 0.75 -11.70
CA LEU A 89 -9.10 1.91 -10.82
C LEU A 89 -7.64 2.32 -10.61
N PHE A 90 -6.71 1.36 -10.51
CA PHE A 90 -5.28 1.64 -10.45
C PHE A 90 -4.78 2.38 -11.69
N VAL A 91 -5.15 1.94 -12.90
CA VAL A 91 -4.77 2.61 -14.15
C VAL A 91 -5.35 4.03 -14.21
N ILE A 92 -6.64 4.20 -13.86
CA ILE A 92 -7.26 5.53 -13.80
C ILE A 92 -6.52 6.44 -12.82
N SER A 93 -6.22 5.93 -11.62
CA SER A 93 -5.52 6.70 -10.60
C SER A 93 -4.13 7.13 -11.08
N LEU A 94 -3.39 6.25 -11.77
CA LEU A 94 -2.12 6.64 -12.38
C LEU A 94 -2.29 7.75 -13.41
N ILE A 95 -3.31 7.69 -14.28
CA ILE A 95 -3.58 8.75 -15.27
C ILE A 95 -3.86 10.08 -14.57
N VAL A 96 -4.65 10.08 -13.49
CA VAL A 96 -4.94 11.30 -12.70
C VAL A 96 -3.67 11.84 -12.06
N ILE A 97 -2.88 10.97 -11.42
CA ILE A 97 -1.61 11.35 -10.78
C ILE A 97 -0.64 11.97 -11.79
N PHE A 98 -0.46 11.33 -12.96
CA PHE A 98 0.39 11.86 -14.02
C PHE A 98 -0.14 13.18 -14.58
N SER A 99 -1.46 13.34 -14.68
CA SER A 99 -2.08 14.59 -15.13
C SER A 99 -1.83 15.74 -14.15
N PHE A 100 -1.80 15.46 -12.84
CA PHE A 100 -1.41 16.46 -11.83
C PHE A 100 0.04 16.91 -12.02
N PHE A 101 0.95 16.01 -12.33
CA PHE A 101 2.36 16.34 -12.61
C PHE A 101 2.60 17.11 -13.90
N LEU A 102 1.61 17.20 -14.80
CA LEU A 102 1.67 18.08 -15.97
C LEU A 102 1.35 19.53 -15.64
N ILE A 103 0.64 19.79 -14.54
CA ILE A 103 0.21 21.14 -14.12
C ILE A 103 1.27 21.77 -13.21
N GLU A 104 1.80 21.00 -12.26
CA GLU A 104 2.82 21.46 -11.31
C GLU A 104 4.02 20.50 -11.33
N PRO A 105 5.27 20.99 -11.50
CA PRO A 105 6.45 20.14 -11.50
C PRO A 105 6.56 19.33 -10.21
N LEU A 106 6.98 18.07 -10.33
CA LEU A 106 7.21 17.18 -9.18
C LEU A 106 8.12 17.84 -8.12
N SER A 107 9.13 18.61 -8.55
CA SER A 107 10.06 19.33 -7.65
C SER A 107 9.34 20.25 -6.68
N ASP A 108 8.31 20.95 -7.16
CA ASP A 108 7.64 22.02 -6.42
C ASP A 108 6.61 21.40 -5.46
N LEU A 109 5.93 20.33 -5.88
CA LEU A 109 5.10 19.49 -5.01
C LEU A 109 5.92 18.81 -3.91
N VAL A 110 7.13 18.33 -4.23
CA VAL A 110 8.08 17.76 -3.25
C VAL A 110 8.63 18.83 -2.31
N GLN A 111 8.69 20.10 -2.68
CA GLN A 111 9.18 21.14 -1.77
C GLN A 111 8.07 21.70 -0.89
N ASN A 112 6.90 21.99 -1.46
CA ASN A 112 5.82 22.67 -0.75
C ASN A 112 4.84 21.73 -0.05
N ASN A 113 4.61 20.52 -0.57
CA ASN A 113 3.51 19.64 -0.13
C ASN A 113 3.94 18.17 0.06
N ARG A 114 5.08 17.94 0.72
CA ARG A 114 5.67 16.59 0.95
C ARG A 114 4.70 15.57 1.54
N TRP A 115 3.88 15.99 2.49
CA TRP A 115 2.87 15.14 3.11
C TRP A 115 1.90 14.55 2.07
N MET A 116 1.57 15.29 1.02
CA MET A 116 0.68 14.85 -0.06
C MET A 116 1.31 13.69 -0.86
N ILE A 117 2.63 13.70 -1.03
CA ILE A 117 3.37 12.63 -1.71
C ILE A 117 3.31 11.34 -0.91
N TYR A 118 3.47 11.40 0.42
CA TYR A 118 3.33 10.21 1.27
C TYR A 118 1.90 9.65 1.24
N VAL A 119 0.88 10.52 1.26
CA VAL A 119 -0.53 10.10 1.12
C VAL A 119 -0.77 9.42 -0.22
N LEU A 120 -0.29 10.01 -1.31
CA LEU A 120 -0.40 9.46 -2.66
C LEU A 120 0.34 8.12 -2.79
N PHE A 121 1.53 8.03 -2.19
CA PHE A 121 2.32 6.80 -2.13
C PHE A 121 1.60 5.68 -1.38
N TYR A 122 1.06 5.97 -0.19
CA TYR A 122 0.26 5.01 0.58
C TYR A 122 -0.99 4.57 -0.18
N TYR A 123 -1.63 5.50 -0.88
CA TYR A 123 -2.78 5.21 -1.73
C TYR A 123 -2.41 4.25 -2.89
N VAL A 124 -1.31 4.50 -3.60
CA VAL A 124 -0.81 3.62 -4.67
C VAL A 124 -0.49 2.22 -4.12
N LEU A 125 0.23 2.14 -2.99
CA LEU A 125 0.53 0.86 -2.33
C LEU A 125 -0.74 0.12 -1.89
N PHE A 126 -1.74 0.85 -1.39
CA PHE A 126 -3.03 0.28 -1.04
C PHE A 126 -3.73 -0.32 -2.26
N LEU A 127 -3.74 0.37 -3.41
CA LEU A 127 -4.35 -0.15 -4.64
C LEU A 127 -3.64 -1.40 -5.16
N ILE A 128 -2.31 -1.44 -5.11
CA ILE A 128 -1.53 -2.62 -5.50
C ILE A 128 -1.91 -3.80 -4.60
N ASN A 129 -1.89 -3.61 -3.28
CA ASN A 129 -2.22 -4.67 -2.33
C ASN A 129 -3.69 -5.11 -2.46
N ALA A 130 -4.63 -4.18 -2.63
CA ALA A 130 -6.04 -4.50 -2.86
C ALA A 130 -6.26 -5.27 -4.18
N THR A 131 -5.48 -4.95 -5.21
CA THR A 131 -5.48 -5.68 -6.49
C THR A 131 -5.01 -7.12 -6.28
N VAL A 132 -3.86 -7.32 -5.62
CA VAL A 132 -3.37 -8.67 -5.30
C VAL A 132 -4.38 -9.46 -4.45
N LEU A 133 -4.99 -8.83 -3.45
CA LEU A 133 -6.03 -9.45 -2.62
C LEU A 133 -7.23 -9.89 -3.47
N SER A 134 -7.66 -9.05 -4.41
CA SER A 134 -8.80 -9.37 -5.27
C SER A 134 -8.51 -10.55 -6.22
N ILE A 135 -7.29 -10.65 -6.73
CA ILE A 135 -6.82 -11.80 -7.53
C ILE A 135 -6.81 -13.08 -6.68
N ILE A 136 -6.21 -13.02 -5.48
CA ILE A 136 -6.17 -14.16 -4.54
C ILE A 136 -7.57 -14.59 -4.13
N HIS A 137 -8.48 -13.63 -3.90
CA HIS A 137 -9.86 -13.92 -3.57
C HIS A 137 -10.55 -14.71 -4.69
N LYS A 138 -10.38 -14.31 -5.95
CA LYS A 138 -10.93 -15.04 -7.11
C LYS A 138 -10.32 -16.45 -7.22
N THR A 139 -9.01 -16.57 -7.14
CA THR A 139 -8.30 -17.86 -7.33
C THR A 139 -8.58 -18.85 -6.20
N ASN A 140 -8.74 -18.36 -4.96
CA ASN A 140 -8.89 -19.20 -3.76
C ASN A 140 -10.25 -19.04 -3.06
N ARG A 141 -11.32 -18.73 -3.82
CA ARG A 141 -12.64 -18.35 -3.30
C ARG A 141 -13.14 -19.24 -2.15
N ASN A 142 -13.11 -20.56 -2.35
CA ASN A 142 -13.61 -21.56 -1.40
C ASN A 142 -12.51 -22.41 -0.74
N ARG A 143 -11.23 -22.14 -1.05
CA ARG A 143 -10.10 -22.98 -0.61
C ARG A 143 -9.50 -22.51 0.71
N ILE A 144 -9.58 -21.21 0.99
CA ILE A 144 -8.82 -20.56 2.06
C ILE A 144 -9.75 -19.58 2.80
N SER A 145 -9.57 -19.45 4.13
CA SER A 145 -10.30 -18.47 4.94
C SER A 145 -9.99 -17.03 4.49
N ASN A 146 -10.94 -16.11 4.69
CA ASN A 146 -10.78 -14.70 4.30
C ASN A 146 -9.58 -14.03 4.98
N GLU A 147 -9.31 -14.41 6.22
CA GLU A 147 -8.12 -13.99 6.98
C GLU A 147 -6.81 -14.39 6.30
N ASN A 148 -6.72 -15.64 5.86
CA ASN A 148 -5.54 -16.15 5.20
C ASN A 148 -5.38 -15.54 3.80
N LYS A 149 -6.48 -15.20 3.10
CA LYS A 149 -6.40 -14.46 1.82
C LYS A 149 -5.69 -13.10 1.99
N VAL A 150 -5.99 -12.37 3.08
CA VAL A 150 -5.30 -11.10 3.38
C VAL A 150 -3.82 -11.32 3.68
N LYS A 151 -3.48 -12.34 4.48
CA LYS A 151 -2.08 -12.69 4.75
C LYS A 151 -1.31 -13.08 3.48
N PHE A 152 -1.91 -13.89 2.61
CA PHE A 152 -1.30 -14.25 1.33
C PHE A 152 -1.13 -13.04 0.43
N SER A 153 -2.08 -12.09 0.42
CA SER A 153 -1.95 -10.84 -0.34
C SER A 153 -0.73 -10.05 0.10
N PHE A 154 -0.57 -9.86 1.41
CA PHE A 154 0.60 -9.18 1.98
C PHE A 154 1.91 -9.82 1.50
N VAL A 155 2.03 -11.16 1.59
CA VAL A 155 3.24 -11.88 1.19
C VAL A 155 3.52 -11.73 -0.30
N TRP A 156 2.51 -11.92 -1.16
CA TRP A 156 2.66 -11.81 -2.61
C TRP A 156 2.99 -10.38 -3.05
N THR A 157 2.34 -9.37 -2.47
CA THR A 157 2.66 -7.97 -2.77
C THR A 157 4.07 -7.59 -2.32
N SER A 158 4.48 -8.02 -1.12
CA SER A 158 5.83 -7.75 -0.61
C SER A 158 6.89 -8.44 -1.45
N LEU A 159 6.65 -9.69 -1.87
CA LEU A 159 7.56 -10.43 -2.75
C LEU A 159 7.65 -9.78 -4.13
N ALA A 160 6.52 -9.37 -4.73
CA ALA A 160 6.53 -8.69 -6.03
C ALA A 160 7.35 -7.38 -5.96
N LEU A 161 7.17 -6.58 -4.91
CA LEU A 161 7.92 -5.34 -4.73
C LEU A 161 9.40 -5.59 -4.39
N PHE A 162 9.72 -6.67 -3.69
CA PHE A 162 11.11 -7.09 -3.49
C PHE A 162 11.80 -7.33 -4.83
N LEU A 163 11.15 -8.09 -5.74
CA LEU A 163 11.71 -8.35 -7.07
C LEU A 163 11.86 -7.05 -7.87
N ILE A 164 10.86 -6.16 -7.83
CA ILE A 164 10.92 -4.87 -8.56
C ILE A 164 12.02 -3.98 -8.01
N ILE A 165 12.21 -3.92 -6.69
CA ILE A 165 13.23 -3.05 -6.09
C ILE A 165 14.61 -3.64 -6.35
N PHE A 166 14.87 -4.92 -6.02
CA PHE A 166 16.22 -5.51 -5.99
C PHE A 166 16.72 -6.13 -7.30
N ILE A 167 15.83 -6.46 -8.25
CA ILE A 167 16.23 -7.17 -9.48
C ILE A 167 16.12 -6.27 -10.72
N LEU A 168 15.20 -5.31 -10.71
CA LEU A 168 14.89 -4.45 -11.86
C LEU A 168 15.58 -3.10 -11.73
#